data_AF-A0A3S9V2R4-F1
#
_entry.id   AF-A0A3S9V2R4-F1
#
_cell.length_a   1.000
_cell.length_b   1.000
_cell.length_c   1.000
_cell.angle_alpha   90.00
_cell.angle_beta   90.00
_cell.angle_gamma   90.00
#
_symmetry.space_group_name_H-M   'P 1'
#
loop_
_entity.id
_entity.type
_entity.pdbx_description
1 polymer ?
#
loop_
_entity_poly.entity_id
_entity_poly.type
_entity_poly.pdbx_seq_one_letter_code
_entity_poly.pdbx_strand_id
1 'polypeptide(L)'
;MSYRPSIQNVSIAGSNEKEGLYEFAVKLADGTQCRVFYHRFPEWRLANINRLQKTPCPVCRKDYICNCMESFTEDFHSQLVEDQWIEKLLAE
;
A
#
# COMPACT_ATOMS: atom_id res chain seq x y z
N MET A 1 17.05 -7.16 13.01
CA MET A 1 16.43 -5.90 12.56
C MET A 1 15.08 -6.24 11.95
N SER A 2 14.00 -5.82 12.59
CA SER A 2 12.66 -5.99 12.02
C SER A 2 12.52 -5.02 10.85
N TYR A 3 12.10 -5.52 9.69
CA TYR A 3 11.78 -4.66 8.54
C TYR A 3 10.67 -3.68 8.95
N ARG A 4 10.85 -2.40 8.62
CA ARG A 4 9.85 -1.35 8.88
C ARG A 4 9.58 -0.64 7.56
N PRO A 5 8.44 -0.87 6.89
CA PRO A 5 8.12 -0.17 5.66
C PRO A 5 7.91 1.32 5.96
N SER A 6 8.51 2.18 5.15
CA SER A 6 8.31 3.64 5.23
C SER A 6 7.81 4.14 3.89
N ILE A 7 6.62 4.75 3.88
CA ILE A 7 5.98 5.28 2.69
C ILE A 7 6.66 6.59 2.29
N GLN A 8 7.15 6.64 1.05
CA GLN A 8 7.80 7.84 0.49
C GLN A 8 6.91 8.58 -0.50
N ASN A 9 6.09 7.84 -1.26
CA ASN A 9 5.20 8.42 -2.24
C ASN A 9 3.98 7.51 -2.42
N VAL A 10 2.82 8.11 -2.64
CA VAL A 10 1.55 7.42 -2.92
C VAL A 10 0.92 8.08 -4.12
N SER A 11 0.39 7.28 -5.02
CA SER A 11 -0.30 7.71 -6.24
C SER A 11 -1.55 6.88 -6.45
N ILE A 12 -2.60 7.47 -7.02
CA ILE A 12 -3.79 6.71 -7.43
C ILE A 12 -3.42 5.89 -8.66
N ALA A 13 -3.53 4.56 -8.53
CA ALA A 13 -3.35 3.64 -9.65
C ALA A 13 -4.67 3.37 -10.38
N GLY A 14 -5.78 3.41 -9.64
CA GLY A 14 -7.12 3.19 -10.16
C GLY A 14 -8.15 3.41 -9.06
N SER A 15 -9.37 3.76 -9.44
CA SER A 15 -10.48 3.88 -8.51
C SER A 15 -11.75 3.43 -9.22
N ASN A 16 -12.53 2.61 -8.53
CA ASN A 16 -13.87 2.20 -8.92
C ASN A 16 -14.83 2.72 -7.85
N GLU A 17 -15.35 3.93 -8.08
CA GLU A 17 -16.25 4.63 -7.17
C GLU A 17 -17.57 3.88 -6.98
N LYS A 18 -18.05 3.15 -8.00
CA LYS A 18 -19.30 2.38 -7.93
C LYS A 18 -19.25 1.27 -6.90
N GLU A 19 -18.09 0.62 -6.76
CA GLU A 19 -17.87 -0.45 -5.77
C GLU A 19 -17.15 0.04 -4.52
N GLY A 20 -16.77 1.34 -4.48
CA GLY A 20 -15.95 1.91 -3.42
C GLY A 20 -14.56 1.30 -3.32
N LEU A 21 -14.02 0.79 -4.43
CA LEU A 21 -12.71 0.16 -4.51
C LEU A 21 -11.67 1.18 -4.97
N TYR A 22 -10.57 1.31 -4.24
CA TYR A 22 -9.48 2.22 -4.57
C TYR A 22 -8.16 1.46 -4.61
N GLU A 23 -7.38 1.71 -5.64
CA GLU A 23 -6.04 1.18 -5.83
C GLU A 23 -5.03 2.31 -5.70
N PHE A 24 -4.15 2.19 -4.70
CA PHE A 24 -3.05 3.12 -4.49
C PHE A 24 -1.73 2.43 -4.82
N ALA A 25 -0.95 3.02 -5.71
CA ALA A 25 0.45 2.65 -5.91
C ALA A 25 1.32 3.38 -4.89
N VAL A 26 1.91 2.62 -3.99
CA VAL A 26 2.79 3.07 -2.91
C VAL A 26 4.24 2.77 -3.26
N LYS A 27 5.11 3.76 -3.11
CA LYS A 27 6.55 3.62 -3.20
C LYS A 27 7.17 3.77 -1.81
N LEU A 28 7.93 2.77 -1.41
CA LEU A 28 8.62 2.75 -0.12
C LEU A 28 10.03 3.33 -0.24
N ALA A 29 10.60 3.71 0.90
CA ALA A 29 11.93 4.29 1.01
C ALA A 29 13.06 3.35 0.56
N ASP A 30 12.87 2.04 0.66
CA ASP A 30 13.80 1.01 0.17
C ASP A 30 13.69 0.78 -1.35
N GLY A 31 12.85 1.54 -2.04
CA GLY A 31 12.62 1.44 -3.48
C GLY A 31 11.59 0.38 -3.87
N THR A 32 11.09 -0.41 -2.91
CA THR A 32 10.00 -1.36 -3.14
C THR A 32 8.73 -0.62 -3.55
N GLN A 33 8.04 -1.14 -4.55
CA GLN A 33 6.74 -0.65 -4.99
C GLN A 33 5.67 -1.65 -4.60
N CYS A 34 4.56 -1.17 -4.04
CA CYS A 34 3.42 -1.97 -3.65
C CYS A 34 2.13 -1.34 -4.23
N ARG A 35 1.14 -2.17 -4.52
CA ARG A 35 -0.24 -1.75 -4.72
C ARG A 35 -1.04 -2.08 -3.48
N VAL A 36 -1.72 -1.09 -2.96
CA VAL A 36 -2.60 -1.23 -1.81
C VAL A 36 -4.03 -1.04 -2.28
N PHE A 37 -4.87 -2.02 -1.96
CA PHE A 37 -6.27 -2.02 -2.30
C PHE A 37 -7.05 -1.59 -1.07
N TYR A 38 -7.95 -0.63 -1.24
CA TYR A 38 -8.82 -0.12 -0.19
C TYR A 38 -10.28 -0.24 -0.58
N HIS A 39 -11.11 -0.54 0.40
CA HIS A 39 -12.56 -0.33 0.33
C HIS A 39 -12.92 0.93 1.10
N ARG A 40 -13.77 1.76 0.51
CA ARG A 40 -14.30 2.99 1.12
C ARG A 40 -15.54 2.76 1.98
N PHE A 41 -16.28 1.68 1.76
CA PHE A 41 -17.54 1.38 2.47
C PHE A 41 -17.39 0.13 3.35
N PRO A 42 -17.85 0.15 4.62
CA PRO A 42 -18.44 1.27 5.37
C PRO A 42 -17.41 2.32 5.87
N GLU A 43 -16.14 1.95 6.00
CA GLU A 43 -15.02 2.84 6.35
C GLU A 43 -13.79 2.45 5.52
N TRP A 44 -12.74 3.29 5.47
CA TRP A 44 -11.49 3.00 4.77
C TRP A 44 -10.84 1.73 5.31
N ARG A 45 -11.05 0.61 4.64
CA ARG A 45 -10.50 -0.70 5.00
C ARG A 45 -9.49 -1.14 3.98
N LEU A 46 -8.27 -1.42 4.45
CA LEU A 46 -7.25 -2.03 3.62
C LEU A 46 -7.67 -3.48 3.32
N ALA A 47 -7.81 -3.79 2.03
CA ALA A 47 -8.26 -5.09 1.54
C ALA A 47 -7.10 -6.03 1.29
N ASN A 48 -6.07 -5.53 0.60
CA ASN A 48 -4.92 -6.33 0.21
C ASN A 48 -3.70 -5.45 -0.10
N ILE A 49 -2.50 -6.00 0.09
CA ILE A 49 -1.22 -5.36 -0.28
C ILE A 49 -0.47 -6.30 -1.21
N ASN A 50 -0.33 -5.90 -2.47
CA ASN A 50 0.42 -6.64 -3.46
C ASN A 50 1.73 -5.93 -3.78
N ARG A 51 2.86 -6.59 -3.48
CA ARG A 51 4.18 -6.12 -3.89
C ARG A 51 4.34 -6.24 -5.40
N LEU A 52 4.81 -5.18 -6.05
CA LEU A 52 5.20 -5.22 -7.45
C LEU A 52 6.56 -5.95 -7.55
N GLN A 53 6.64 -6.96 -8.41
CA GLN A 53 7.83 -7.82 -8.60
C GLN A 53 8.95 -7.10 -9.38
N LYS A 54 9.28 -5.87 -8.99
CA LYS A 54 10.39 -5.10 -9.58
C LYS A 54 11.69 -5.20 -8.80
N THR A 55 11.57 -5.57 -7.53
CA THR A 55 12.69 -5.79 -6.60
C THR A 55 12.53 -7.16 -5.94
N PRO A 56 13.55 -7.74 -5.29
CA PRO A 56 13.36 -8.86 -4.36
C PRO A 56 12.65 -8.40 -3.09
N CYS A 57 11.91 -9.29 -2.41
CA CYS A 57 11.16 -8.89 -1.21
C CYS A 57 12.12 -8.47 -0.08
N PRO A 58 11.97 -7.30 0.54
CA PRO A 58 12.91 -6.85 1.58
C PRO A 58 12.82 -7.68 2.88
N VAL A 59 11.74 -8.45 3.06
CA VAL A 59 11.51 -9.32 4.22
C VAL A 59 12.12 -10.71 4.01
N CYS A 60 11.73 -11.39 2.92
CA CYS A 60 12.14 -12.78 2.68
C CYS A 60 13.22 -12.95 1.60
N ARG A 61 13.60 -11.86 0.91
CA ARG A 61 14.59 -11.81 -0.19
C ARG A 61 14.27 -12.70 -1.40
N LYS A 62 13.02 -13.14 -1.50
CA LYS A 62 12.56 -13.96 -2.61
C LYS A 62 12.15 -13.07 -3.77
N ASP A 63 12.44 -13.55 -4.98
CA ASP A 63 12.14 -12.87 -6.24
C ASP A 63 10.76 -13.23 -6.82
N TYR A 64 9.96 -13.98 -6.08
CA TYR A 64 8.61 -14.42 -6.48
C TYR A 64 7.49 -13.82 -5.61
N ILE A 65 6.23 -14.12 -5.94
CA ILE A 65 5.05 -13.68 -5.18
C ILE A 65 5.15 -14.15 -3.74
N CYS A 66 5.12 -13.21 -2.80
CA CYS A 66 5.15 -13.50 -1.38
C CYS A 66 4.14 -12.64 -0.64
N ASN A 67 3.66 -13.16 0.47
CA ASN A 67 2.64 -12.53 1.31
C ASN A 67 3.25 -11.75 2.49
N CYS A 68 4.57 -11.54 2.51
CA CYS A 68 5.25 -10.90 3.63
C CYS A 68 4.75 -9.48 3.93
N MET A 69 4.21 -8.77 2.93
CA MET A 69 3.69 -7.42 3.10
C MET A 69 2.34 -7.38 3.82
N GLU A 70 1.58 -8.48 3.85
CA GLU A 70 0.30 -8.55 4.56
C GLU A 70 0.48 -8.36 6.07
N SER A 71 1.60 -8.82 6.63
CA SER A 71 1.91 -8.64 8.06
C SER A 71 2.18 -7.18 8.46
N PHE A 72 2.35 -6.27 7.50
CA PHE A 72 2.58 -4.85 7.74
C PHE A 72 1.34 -4.00 7.40
N THR A 73 0.17 -4.63 7.25
CA THR A 73 -1.08 -3.94 6.92
C THR A 73 -1.38 -2.79 7.87
N GLU A 74 -1.14 -2.97 9.16
CA GLU A 74 -1.33 -1.93 10.18
C GLU A 74 -0.35 -0.77 9.98
N ASP A 75 0.95 -1.03 9.79
CA ASP A 75 1.96 0.02 9.53
C ASP A 75 1.64 0.84 8.28
N PHE A 76 1.18 0.18 7.20
CA PHE A 76 0.77 0.85 5.97
C PHE A 76 -0.50 1.68 6.18
N HIS A 77 -1.50 1.12 6.87
CA HIS A 77 -2.74 1.81 7.14
C HIS A 77 -2.51 3.05 8.00
N SER A 78 -1.76 2.92 9.09
CA SER A 78 -1.37 4.05 9.95
C SER A 78 -0.66 5.13 9.16
N GLN A 79 0.39 4.82 8.39
CA GLN A 79 1.10 5.84 7.59
C GLN A 79 0.18 6.49 6.54
N LEU A 80 -0.68 5.73 5.86
CA LEU A 80 -1.57 6.29 4.84
C LEU A 80 -2.63 7.23 5.41
N VAL A 81 -3.14 6.92 6.60
CA VAL A 81 -4.16 7.72 7.29
C VAL A 81 -3.53 8.89 8.05
N GLU A 82 -2.48 8.65 8.83
CA GLU A 82 -1.80 9.67 9.65
C GLU A 82 -1.11 10.74 8.80
N ASP A 83 -0.44 10.36 7.70
CA ASP A 83 0.16 11.34 6.77
C ASP A 83 -0.86 11.95 5.79
N GLN A 84 -2.14 11.59 5.94
CA GLN A 84 -3.27 12.06 5.13
C GLN A 84 -3.06 11.84 3.62
N TRP A 85 -2.36 10.77 3.23
CA TRP A 85 -2.10 10.46 1.83
C TRP A 85 -3.38 10.25 1.03
N ILE A 86 -4.33 9.50 1.61
CA ILE A 86 -5.60 9.18 0.95
C ILE A 86 -6.40 10.47 0.71
N GLU A 87 -6.48 11.35 1.71
CA GLU A 87 -7.23 12.61 1.60
C GLU A 87 -6.60 13.55 0.58
N LYS A 88 -5.27 13.70 0.59
CA LYS A 88 -4.53 14.51 -0.40
C LYS A 88 -4.79 14.07 -1.82
N LEU A 89 -4.76 12.75 -2.06
CA LEU A 89 -4.95 12.18 -3.39
C LEU A 89 -6.39 12.29 -3.90
N LEU A 90 -7.37 12.31 -3.01
CA LEU A 90 -8.78 12.46 -3.39
C LEU A 90 -9.22 13.92 -3.52
N ALA A 91 -8.42 14.87 -3.01
CA ALA A 91 -8.69 16.30 -3.07
C ALA A 91 -8.11 16.98 -4.33
N GLU A 92 -7.28 16.25 -5.09
CA GLU A 92 -6.62 16.68 -6.33
C GLU A 92 -7.42 16.23 -7.57
#